data_AF-X1TJ13-F1
#
_entry.id   AF-X1TJ13-F1
#
_cell.length_a   1.000
_cell.length_b   1.000
_cell.length_c   1.000
_cell.angle_alpha   90.00
_cell.angle_beta   90.00
_cell.angle_gamma   90.00
#
_symmetry.space_group_name_H-M   'P 1'
#
loop_
_entity.id
_entity.type
_entity.pdbx_description
1 polymer ?
#
loop_
_entity_poly.entity_id
_entity_poly.type
_entity_poly.pdbx_seq_one_letter_code
_entity_poly.pdbx_strand_id
1 'polypeptide(L)'
;MNKGTKERNVELIEKSKQVVRETFKKFDPAKCAITWTGGKDSTTNLWIIRQVCLEENIDLPRVITIDEGDAFPEITDFLVTISKKWHIDLKWLCNFNML
;
A
#
# COMPACT_ATOMS: atom_id res chain seq x y z
N MET A 1 -24.93 -2.48 4.54
CA MET A 1 -24.02 -3.65 4.52
C MET A 1 -24.58 -4.71 5.46
N ASN A 2 -24.83 -5.93 4.98
CA ASN A 2 -25.38 -7.00 5.83
C ASN A 2 -24.31 -7.53 6.81
N LYS A 3 -24.75 -8.19 7.88
CA LYS A 3 -23.88 -8.70 8.95
C LYS A 3 -22.83 -9.71 8.41
N GLY A 4 -23.25 -10.61 7.52
CA GLY A 4 -22.35 -11.64 6.95
C GLY A 4 -21.22 -11.08 6.09
N THR A 5 -21.45 -10.01 5.32
CA THR A 5 -20.38 -9.35 4.55
C THR A 5 -19.34 -8.72 5.48
N LYS A 6 -19.76 -8.12 6.60
CA LYS A 6 -18.83 -7.56 7.58
C LYS A 6 -17.94 -8.64 8.20
N GLU A 7 -18.55 -9.74 8.64
CA GLU A 7 -17.84 -10.88 9.25
C GLU A 7 -16.81 -11.48 8.27
N ARG A 8 -17.23 -11.74 7.03
CA ARG A 8 -16.33 -12.20 5.97
C ARG A 8 -15.17 -11.24 5.73
N ASN A 9 -15.42 -9.93 5.70
CA ASN A 9 -14.37 -8.95 5.46
C ASN A 9 -13.35 -8.91 6.61
N VAL A 10 -13.80 -9.02 7.86
CA VAL A 10 -12.89 -9.11 9.02
C VAL A 10 -11.98 -10.34 8.89
N GLU A 11 -12.54 -11.50 8.52
CA GLU A 11 -11.76 -12.72 8.30
C GLU A 11 -10.70 -12.55 7.19
N LEU A 12 -11.09 -11.93 6.06
CA LEU A 12 -10.19 -11.69 4.94
C LEU A 12 -9.08 -10.68 5.28
N ILE A 13 -9.39 -9.67 6.08
CA ILE A 13 -8.39 -8.71 6.57
C ILE A 13 -7.34 -9.44 7.41
N GLU A 14 -7.77 -10.26 8.37
CA GLU A 14 -6.82 -10.97 9.24
C GLU A 14 -5.98 -12.01 8.48
N LYS A 15 -6.58 -12.72 7.52
CA LYS A 15 -5.83 -13.60 6.59
C LYS A 15 -4.79 -12.83 5.79
N SER A 16 -5.14 -11.64 5.29
CA SER A 16 -4.21 -10.80 4.52
C SER A 16 -3.07 -10.28 5.40
N LYS A 17 -3.36 -9.85 6.63
CA LYS A 17 -2.32 -9.46 7.60
C LYS A 17 -1.37 -10.62 7.91
N GLN A 18 -1.88 -11.85 8.03
CA GLN A 18 -1.03 -13.03 8.24
C GLN A 18 0.00 -13.19 7.12
N VAL A 19 -0.41 -13.05 5.85
CA VAL A 19 0.51 -13.11 4.71
C VAL A 19 1.59 -12.03 4.78
N VAL A 20 1.23 -10.81 5.19
CA VAL A 20 2.20 -9.72 5.38
C VAL A 20 3.19 -10.05 6.49
N ARG A 21 2.73 -10.54 7.65
CA ARG A 21 3.60 -10.95 8.76
C ARG A 21 4.56 -12.07 8.35
N GLU A 22 4.07 -13.06 7.62
CA GLU A 22 4.90 -14.14 7.07
C GLU A 22 5.95 -13.62 6.09
N THR A 23 5.61 -12.61 5.30
CA THR A 23 6.53 -11.95 4.38
C THR A 23 7.64 -11.22 5.15
N PHE A 24 7.30 -10.45 6.18
CA PHE A 24 8.26 -9.72 7.01
C PHE A 24 9.17 -10.64 7.85
N LYS A 25 8.73 -11.86 8.13
CA LYS A 25 9.60 -12.89 8.74
C LYS A 25 10.63 -13.45 7.75
N LYS A 26 10.31 -13.48 6.46
CA LYS A 26 11.16 -14.04 5.40
C LYS A 26 12.10 -13.00 4.78
N PHE A 27 11.63 -11.76 4.70
CA PHE A 27 12.34 -10.66 4.05
C PHE A 27 12.39 -9.46 4.98
N ASP A 28 13.58 -8.85 5.07
CA ASP A 28 13.79 -7.61 5.79
C ASP A 28 12.86 -6.51 5.23
N PRO A 29 11.90 -5.98 6.03
CA PRO A 29 10.98 -4.95 5.58
C PRO A 29 11.71 -3.70 5.05
N ALA A 30 12.88 -3.37 5.60
CA ALA A 30 13.68 -2.22 5.16
C ALA A 30 14.26 -2.39 3.74
N LYS A 31 14.30 -3.62 3.22
CA LYS A 31 14.74 -3.96 1.85
C LYS A 31 13.56 -4.23 0.92
N CYS A 32 12.34 -4.10 1.40
CA CYS A 32 11.12 -4.25 0.60
C CYS A 32 10.63 -2.90 0.06
N ALA A 33 9.83 -2.96 -1.00
CA ALA A 33 9.06 -1.82 -1.48
C ALA A 33 7.61 -2.23 -1.72
N ILE A 34 6.68 -1.30 -1.50
CA ILE A 34 5.25 -1.47 -1.74
C ILE A 34 4.88 -0.63 -2.96
N THR A 35 4.43 -1.29 -4.02
CA THR A 35 3.90 -0.60 -5.20
C THR A 35 2.47 -0.15 -4.94
N TRP A 36 2.20 1.14 -5.09
CA TRP A 36 0.90 1.74 -4.85
C TRP A 36 0.53 2.68 -6.01
N THR A 37 -0.54 2.34 -6.71
CA THR A 37 -0.99 3.02 -7.94
C THR A 37 -2.11 4.03 -7.70
N GLY A 38 -2.58 4.17 -6.45
CA GLY A 38 -3.79 4.95 -6.14
C GLY A 38 -5.11 4.22 -6.43
N GLY A 39 -5.05 3.04 -7.07
CA GLY A 39 -6.22 2.19 -7.30
C GLY A 39 -6.77 1.57 -6.01
N LYS A 40 -8.03 1.10 -6.04
CA LYS A 40 -8.70 0.52 -4.86
C LYS A 40 -7.92 -0.64 -4.25
N ASP A 41 -7.43 -1.57 -5.08
CA ASP A 41 -6.81 -2.81 -4.61
C ASP A 41 -5.43 -2.55 -3.99
N SER A 42 -4.60 -1.74 -4.66
CA SER A 42 -3.29 -1.34 -4.15
C SER A 42 -3.40 -0.45 -2.90
N THR A 43 -4.43 0.39 -2.82
CA THR A 43 -4.72 1.19 -1.62
C THR A 43 -5.18 0.32 -0.45
N THR A 44 -6.05 -0.66 -0.68
CA THR A 44 -6.45 -1.62 0.36
C THR A 44 -5.26 -2.45 0.82
N ASN A 45 -4.40 -2.90 -0.10
CA ASN A 45 -3.19 -3.64 0.24
C ASN A 45 -2.22 -2.79 1.10
N LEU A 46 -1.95 -1.54 0.70
CA LEU A 46 -1.15 -0.60 1.48
C LEU A 46 -1.74 -0.36 2.87
N TRP A 47 -3.07 -0.22 2.98
CA TRP A 47 -3.74 -0.06 4.27
C TRP A 47 -3.52 -1.29 5.17
N ILE A 48 -3.65 -2.51 4.64
CA ILE A 48 -3.42 -3.77 5.38
C ILE A 48 -1.97 -3.84 5.88
N ILE A 49 -1.00 -3.58 4.98
CA ILE A 49 0.43 -3.60 5.35
C ILE A 49 0.71 -2.57 6.44
N ARG A 50 0.14 -1.36 6.32
CA ARG A 50 0.28 -0.31 7.33
C ARG A 50 -0.33 -0.72 8.68
N GLN A 51 -1.44 -1.46 8.71
CA GLN A 51 -1.98 -1.97 9.98
C GLN A 51 -0.99 -2.92 10.66
N VAL A 52 -0.39 -3.86 9.91
CA VAL A 52 0.63 -4.77 10.46
C VAL A 52 1.83 -4.00 10.99
N CYS A 53 2.30 -3.01 10.24
CA CYS A 53 3.42 -2.15 10.66
C CYS A 53 3.13 -1.43 11.98
N LEU A 54 1.92 -0.87 12.14
CA LEU A 54 1.51 -0.24 13.40
C LEU A 54 1.36 -1.22 14.56
N GLU A 55 0.74 -2.38 14.31
CA GLU A 55 0.49 -3.40 15.32
C GLU A 55 1.79 -4.01 15.86
N GLU A 56 2.81 -4.18 15.01
CA GLU A 56 4.08 -4.81 15.37
C GLU A 56 5.23 -3.80 15.57
N ASN A 57 4.93 -2.49 15.53
CA ASN A 57 5.91 -1.41 15.66
C ASN A 57 7.09 -1.56 14.69
N ILE A 58 6.77 -1.83 13.42
CA ILE A 58 7.70 -1.94 12.30
C ILE A 58 7.56 -0.68 11.44
N ASP A 59 8.69 -0.12 10.98
CA ASP A 59 8.66 0.98 10.02
C ASP A 59 8.04 0.54 8.70
N LEU A 60 7.13 1.36 8.15
CA LEU A 60 6.50 1.07 6.87
C LEU A 60 7.56 0.98 5.77
N PRO A 61 7.61 -0.11 4.98
CA PRO A 61 8.50 -0.19 3.84
C PRO A 61 8.29 0.95 2.85
N ARG A 62 9.30 1.22 2.02
CA ARG A 62 9.24 2.29 1.02
C ARG A 62 8.03 2.09 0.11
N VAL A 63 7.22 3.13 -0.05
CA VAL A 63 6.08 3.11 -0.98
C VAL A 63 6.48 3.78 -2.27
N ILE A 64 6.22 3.12 -3.39
CA ILE A 64 6.55 3.59 -4.74
C ILE A 64 5.30 3.66 -5.59
N THR A 65 5.23 4.67 -6.44
CA THR A 65 4.29 4.73 -7.56
C THR A 65 5.10 4.84 -8.85
N ILE A 66 4.63 4.19 -9.91
CA ILE A 66 5.26 4.24 -11.23
C ILE A 66 4.36 5.13 -12.09
N ASP A 67 4.91 6.21 -12.61
CA ASP A 67 4.23 7.14 -13.48
C ASP A 67 4.65 6.91 -14.93
N GLU A 68 3.67 6.52 -15.75
CA GLU A 68 3.80 6.24 -17.18
C GLU A 68 3.53 7.47 -18.06
N GLY A 69 3.12 8.61 -17.46
CA GLY A 69 2.92 9.88 -18.15
C GLY A 69 1.51 10.13 -18.69
N ASP A 70 0.58 9.20 -18.51
CA ASP A 70 -0.83 9.29 -18.96
C ASP A 70 -1.85 9.14 -17.82
N ALA A 71 -1.42 9.21 -16.56
CA ALA A 71 -2.29 9.11 -15.40
C ALA A 71 -3.25 10.30 -15.29
N PHE A 72 -4.50 10.03 -14.89
CA PHE A 72 -5.48 11.06 -14.58
C PHE A 72 -5.01 11.96 -13.42
N PRO A 73 -5.16 13.30 -13.50
CA PRO A 73 -4.76 14.22 -12.43
C PRO A 73 -5.36 13.88 -11.06
N GLU A 74 -6.59 13.35 -11.04
CA GLU A 74 -7.30 12.95 -9.82
C GLU A 74 -6.59 11.81 -9.08
N ILE A 75 -5.87 10.94 -9.81
CA ILE A 75 -5.06 9.87 -9.20
C ILE A 75 -3.84 10.47 -8.51
N THR A 76 -3.18 11.43 -9.16
CA THR A 76 -2.05 12.17 -8.56
C THR A 76 -2.48 12.91 -7.30
N ASP A 77 -3.62 13.61 -7.35
CA ASP A 77 -4.18 14.31 -6.18
C ASP A 77 -4.53 13.34 -5.04
N PHE A 78 -5.07 12.17 -5.38
CA PHE A 78 -5.36 11.12 -4.41
C PHE A 78 -4.09 10.58 -3.75
N LEU A 79 -3.05 10.26 -4.53
CA LEU A 79 -1.76 9.81 -4.04
C LEU A 79 -1.12 10.84 -3.08
N VAL A 80 -1.10 12.12 -3.48
CA VAL A 80 -0.58 13.23 -2.66
C VAL A 80 -1.36 13.38 -1.35
N THR A 81 -2.69 13.35 -1.43
CA THR A 81 -3.55 13.56 -0.27
C THR A 81 -3.40 12.44 0.75
N ILE A 82 -3.43 11.18 0.29
CA ILE A 82 -3.34 10.02 1.16
C ILE A 82 -1.93 9.84 1.72
N SER A 83 -0.88 10.10 0.92
CA SER A 83 0.51 10.04 1.42
C SER A 83 0.75 11.02 2.57
N LYS A 84 0.27 12.27 2.45
CA LYS A 84 0.31 13.26 3.54
C LYS A 84 -0.49 12.80 4.76
N LYS A 85 -1.73 12.33 4.54
CA LYS A 85 -2.63 11.90 5.62
C LYS A 85 -2.06 10.71 6.41
N TRP A 86 -1.35 9.81 5.75
CA TRP A 86 -0.80 8.60 6.37
C TRP A 86 0.68 8.71 6.72
N HIS A 87 1.29 9.87 6.51
CA HIS A 87 2.73 10.15 6.71
C HIS A 87 3.64 9.17 5.95
N ILE A 88 3.34 8.96 4.66
CA ILE A 88 4.06 8.05 3.78
C ILE A 88 5.07 8.84 2.95
N ASP A 89 6.34 8.42 2.96
CA ASP A 89 7.36 8.87 2.01
C ASP A 89 7.15 8.18 0.65
N LEU A 90 6.22 8.71 -0.14
CA LEU A 90 5.90 8.21 -1.48
C LEU A 90 7.00 8.61 -2.47
N LYS A 91 7.62 7.62 -3.13
CA LYS A 91 8.54 7.86 -4.25
C LYS A 91 7.83 7.69 -5.59
N TRP A 92 7.88 8.73 -6.42
CA TRP A 92 7.56 8.63 -7.84
C TRP A 92 8.75 8.08 -8.62
N LEU A 93 8.51 7.00 -9.35
CA LEU A 93 9.43 6.47 -10.34
C LEU A 93 8.85 6.75 -11.72
N CYS A 94 9.64 7.36 -12.59
CA CYS A 94 9.24 7.63 -13.97
C CYS A 94 10.43 7.30 -14.87
N ASN A 95 10.15 6.70 -16.02
CA ASN A 95 11.15 6.49 -17.06
C ASN A 95 10.86 7.41 -18.24
N PHE A 96 11.80 8.29 -18.55
CA PHE A 96 11.72 9.19 -19.70
C PHE A 96 12.48 8.65 -20.93
N ASN A 97 13.09 7.47 -20.82
CA ASN A 97 13.84 6.86 -21.91
C ASN A 97 12.88 6.16 -22.88
N MET A 98 12.32 6.96 -23.80
CA MET A 98 11.44 6.55 -24.90
C MET A 98 12.20 6.45 -26.24
N LEU A 99 13.53 6.41 -26.20
CA LEU A 99 14.45 6.38 -27.34
C LEU A 99 15.06 4.99 -27.55
#